data_AF-A0A9E2L5H1-F1
#
_entry.id   AF-A0A9E2L5H1-F1
#
_cell.length_a   1.000
_cell.length_b   1.000
_cell.length_c   1.000
_cell.angle_alpha   90.00
_cell.angle_beta   90.00
_cell.angle_gamma   90.00
#
_symmetry.space_group_name_H-M   'P 1'
#
loop_
_entity.id
_entity.type
_entity.pdbx_description
1 polymer ?
#
loop_
_entity_poly.entity_id
_entity_poly.type
_entity_poly.pdbx_seq_one_letter_code
_entity_poly.pdbx_strand_id
1 'polypeptide(L)'
;MEEDKIKSPQASQRYRRTRATLEQDIITAAEQLIGEKGFSRLKLTELCERAKIESPVFYNRYEDIDDFVEKFVRNYDYWLSDNVTLDTKNLSPVENMNHIIQTLIDSLAANPVMQKLIAWELNENTYVTRRTAQNRDNNSQEVIHYFENQLKANDINFNVGCAILIGGVYYLIMHKDLATFNNIDFSTDEGMQMLKETVSKMIYKLFGTTRGRAASTTEKLTSQRIARNLLQSGVDRDTILKATGLSEDELNVLNNPEEATAE
;
A
#
# COMPACT_ATOMS: atom_id res chain seq x y z
N MET A 1 -73.06 1.75 -11.95
CA MET A 1 -72.52 2.91 -11.22
C MET A 1 -71.80 2.36 -10.01
N GLU A 2 -70.50 2.14 -10.15
CA GLU A 2 -69.64 1.65 -9.08
C GLU A 2 -68.56 2.72 -8.91
N GLU A 3 -68.61 3.43 -7.78
CA GLU A 3 -67.72 4.54 -7.47
C GLU A 3 -66.35 3.99 -7.10
N ASP A 4 -65.39 4.22 -8.00
CA ASP A 4 -63.98 3.88 -7.80
C ASP A 4 -63.37 4.88 -6.81
N LYS A 5 -63.16 4.43 -5.56
CA LYS A 5 -62.49 5.21 -4.52
C LYS A 5 -61.00 5.32 -4.82
N ILE A 6 -60.60 6.48 -5.33
CA ILE A 6 -59.20 6.89 -5.49
C ILE A 6 -58.52 6.85 -4.10
N LYS A 7 -57.64 5.87 -3.89
CA LYS A 7 -56.73 5.82 -2.73
C LYS A 7 -55.69 6.93 -2.89
N SER A 8 -55.67 7.85 -1.93
CA SER A 8 -54.65 8.88 -1.76
C SER A 8 -53.24 8.28 -1.53
N PRO A 9 -52.15 8.91 -2.02
CA PRO A 9 -50.80 8.35 -1.91
C PRO A 9 -50.32 8.33 -0.46
N GLN A 10 -49.82 7.17 -0.01
CA GLN A 10 -49.16 7.03 1.29
C GLN A 10 -47.94 7.96 1.35
N ALA A 11 -47.91 8.85 2.35
CA ALA A 11 -46.75 9.67 2.66
C ALA A 11 -45.54 8.75 2.94
N SER A 12 -44.48 8.90 2.16
CA SER A 12 -43.22 8.20 2.40
C SER A 12 -42.68 8.60 3.77
N GLN A 13 -42.59 7.64 4.68
CA GLN A 13 -42.03 7.83 6.00
C GLN A 13 -40.54 8.14 5.83
N ARG A 14 -40.16 9.43 5.86
CA ARG A 14 -38.76 9.87 5.82
C ARG A 14 -38.03 9.26 7.01
N TYR A 15 -37.27 8.20 6.76
CA TYR A 15 -36.42 7.58 7.77
C TYR A 15 -35.47 8.63 8.34
N ARG A 16 -35.52 8.85 9.65
CA ARG A 16 -34.67 9.82 10.32
C ARG A 16 -33.23 9.31 10.27
N ARG A 17 -32.36 9.99 9.52
CA ARG A 17 -30.92 9.68 9.50
C ARG A 17 -30.35 9.71 10.92
N THR A 18 -29.59 8.68 11.28
CA THR A 18 -28.91 8.58 12.57
C THR A 18 -27.68 9.49 12.58
N ARG A 19 -27.07 9.66 13.76
CA ARG A 19 -25.84 10.45 13.89
C ARG A 19 -24.72 9.90 13.01
N ALA A 20 -24.51 8.59 13.06
CA ALA A 20 -23.48 7.89 12.31
C ALA A 20 -23.70 7.94 10.79
N THR A 21 -24.95 7.77 10.32
CA THR A 21 -25.23 7.89 8.87
C THR A 21 -24.95 9.30 8.35
N LEU A 22 -25.22 10.33 9.16
CA LEU A 22 -24.91 11.71 8.78
C LEU A 22 -23.41 11.98 8.75
N GLU A 23 -22.64 11.43 9.71
CA GLU A 23 -21.17 11.54 9.69
C GLU A 23 -20.59 10.84 8.46
N GLN A 24 -21.11 9.67 8.11
CA GLN A 24 -20.71 8.96 6.90
C GLN A 24 -21.08 9.73 5.62
N ASP A 25 -22.27 10.32 5.54
CA ASP A 25 -22.70 11.16 4.41
C ASP A 25 -21.74 12.33 4.20
N ILE A 26 -21.29 12.98 5.29
CA ILE A 26 -20.33 14.09 5.24
C ILE A 26 -18.96 13.60 4.79
N ILE A 27 -18.46 12.49 5.34
CA ILE A 27 -17.16 11.92 4.96
C ILE A 27 -17.15 11.56 3.47
N THR A 28 -18.15 10.81 3.00
CA THR A 28 -18.25 10.42 1.59
C THR A 28 -18.39 11.62 0.66
N ALA A 29 -19.14 12.65 1.06
CA ALA A 29 -19.21 13.89 0.29
C ALA A 29 -17.84 14.60 0.21
N ALA A 30 -17.08 14.62 1.30
CA ALA A 30 -15.74 15.20 1.32
C ALA A 30 -14.76 14.41 0.44
N GLU A 31 -14.77 13.07 0.51
CA GLU A 31 -13.93 12.22 -0.34
C GLU A 31 -14.13 12.52 -1.83
N GLN A 32 -15.39 12.65 -2.27
CA GLN A 32 -15.73 13.00 -3.65
C GLN A 32 -15.22 14.40 -4.01
N LEU A 33 -15.54 15.40 -3.20
CA LEU A 33 -15.16 16.79 -3.47
C LEU A 33 -13.65 17.01 -3.47
N ILE A 34 -12.95 16.38 -2.53
CA ILE A 34 -11.49 16.43 -2.44
C ILE A 34 -10.88 15.70 -3.63
N GLY A 35 -11.38 14.50 -3.99
CA GLY A 35 -10.93 13.78 -5.18
C GLY A 35 -11.06 14.63 -6.45
N GLU A 36 -12.18 15.35 -6.61
CA GLU A 36 -12.46 16.23 -7.75
C GLU A 36 -11.58 17.50 -7.76
N LYS A 37 -11.42 18.18 -6.61
CA LYS A 37 -10.93 19.58 -6.58
C LYS A 37 -9.72 19.83 -5.67
N GLY A 38 -9.38 18.88 -4.80
CA GLY A 38 -8.33 19.00 -3.78
C GLY A 38 -8.79 19.70 -2.50
N PHE A 39 -7.96 19.59 -1.46
CA PHE A 39 -8.24 20.12 -0.11
C PHE A 39 -8.43 21.64 -0.08
N SER A 40 -7.53 22.40 -0.72
CA SER A 40 -7.54 23.87 -0.73
C SER A 40 -8.82 24.51 -1.29
N ARG A 41 -9.64 23.74 -2.03
CA ARG A 41 -10.87 24.22 -2.67
C ARG A 41 -12.15 23.72 -1.98
N LEU A 42 -12.02 22.94 -0.90
CA LEU A 42 -13.18 22.44 -0.17
C LEU A 42 -13.91 23.60 0.52
N LYS A 43 -15.23 23.68 0.32
CA LYS A 43 -16.09 24.71 0.91
C LYS A 43 -17.24 24.05 1.67
N LEU A 44 -17.58 24.61 2.83
CA LEU A 44 -18.68 24.12 3.66
C LEU A 44 -20.01 24.04 2.89
N THR A 45 -20.34 25.06 2.10
CA THR A 45 -21.60 25.10 1.34
C THR A 45 -21.71 23.92 0.39
N GLU A 46 -20.65 23.65 -0.37
CA GLU A 46 -20.62 22.55 -1.32
C GLU A 46 -20.62 21.19 -0.62
N LEU A 47 -19.91 21.09 0.51
CA LEU A 47 -19.91 19.88 1.35
C LEU A 47 -21.32 19.57 1.88
N CYS A 48 -22.01 20.58 2.41
CA CYS A 48 -23.39 20.44 2.89
C CYS A 48 -24.36 20.04 1.78
N GLU A 49 -24.26 20.69 0.62
CA GLU A 49 -25.07 20.37 -0.56
C GLU A 49 -24.85 18.92 -1.01
N ARG A 50 -23.59 18.48 -1.12
CA ARG A 50 -23.23 17.13 -1.56
C ARG A 50 -23.68 16.05 -0.56
N ALA A 51 -23.52 16.30 0.75
CA ALA A 51 -24.01 15.42 1.81
C ALA A 51 -25.53 15.52 2.03
N LYS A 52 -26.22 16.43 1.31
CA LYS A 52 -27.66 16.70 1.43
C LYS A 52 -28.04 17.03 2.88
N ILE A 53 -27.29 17.91 3.52
CA ILE A 53 -27.52 18.40 4.88
C ILE A 53 -27.61 19.91 4.93
N GLU A 54 -28.32 20.43 5.92
CA GLU A 54 -28.31 21.85 6.26
C GLU A 54 -27.07 22.18 7.11
N SER A 55 -26.51 23.39 7.01
CA SER A 55 -25.33 23.80 7.76
C SER A 55 -25.40 23.59 9.28
N PRO A 56 -26.54 23.79 9.97
CA PRO A 56 -26.66 23.47 11.40
C PRO A 56 -26.36 22.00 11.73
N VAL A 57 -26.62 21.06 10.80
CA VAL A 57 -26.31 19.64 10.99
C VAL A 57 -24.80 19.39 11.00
N PHE A 58 -24.05 20.15 10.18
CA PHE A 58 -22.60 20.13 10.17
C PHE A 58 -22.04 20.73 11.47
N TYR A 59 -22.50 21.92 11.85
CA TYR A 59 -22.01 22.62 13.05
C TYR A 59 -22.30 21.90 14.37
N ASN A 60 -23.28 20.98 14.39
CA ASN A 60 -23.51 20.09 15.53
C ASN A 60 -22.40 19.03 15.73
N ARG A 61 -21.44 18.92 14.80
CA ARG A 61 -20.37 17.90 14.78
C ARG A 61 -18.98 18.48 14.66
N TYR A 62 -18.86 19.58 13.92
CA TYR A 62 -17.60 20.23 13.60
C TYR A 62 -17.71 21.72 13.91
N GLU A 63 -16.64 22.31 14.44
CA GLU A 63 -16.64 23.74 14.79
C GLU A 63 -16.69 24.60 13.52
N ASP A 64 -15.86 24.25 12.54
CA ASP A 64 -15.80 24.85 11.21
C ASP A 64 -15.26 23.84 10.19
N ILE A 65 -14.94 24.33 8.99
CA ILE A 65 -14.39 23.50 7.91
C ILE A 65 -12.97 23.00 8.24
N ASP A 66 -12.18 23.76 9.01
CA ASP A 66 -10.80 23.43 9.33
C ASP A 66 -10.75 22.32 10.40
N ASP A 67 -11.61 22.40 11.43
CA ASP A 67 -11.82 21.32 12.40
C ASP A 67 -12.29 20.03 11.72
N PHE A 68 -13.20 20.14 10.75
CA PHE A 68 -13.61 19.00 9.94
C PHE A 68 -12.43 18.40 9.17
N VAL A 69 -11.66 19.21 8.45
CA VAL A 69 -10.50 18.74 7.68
C VAL A 69 -9.48 18.07 8.57
N GLU A 70 -9.16 18.64 9.74
CA GLU A 70 -8.23 18.04 10.70
C GLU A 70 -8.71 16.64 11.13
N LYS A 71 -9.99 16.49 11.46
CA LYS A 71 -10.58 15.19 11.84
C LYS A 71 -10.62 14.23 10.65
N PHE A 72 -10.95 14.72 9.47
CA PHE A 72 -11.06 13.92 8.24
C PHE A 72 -9.72 13.29 7.85
N VAL A 73 -8.63 14.06 7.85
CA VAL A 73 -7.31 13.54 7.42
C VAL A 73 -6.77 12.45 8.34
N ARG A 74 -7.26 12.34 9.59
CA ARG A 74 -6.89 11.26 10.52
C ARG A 74 -7.28 9.89 10.01
N ASN A 75 -8.29 9.79 9.16
CA ASN A 75 -8.67 8.54 8.49
C ASN A 75 -7.56 8.02 7.55
N TYR A 76 -6.57 8.87 7.21
CA TYR A 76 -5.46 8.53 6.32
C TYR A 76 -4.11 8.49 7.05
N ASP A 77 -4.06 8.76 8.37
CA ASP A 77 -2.81 8.78 9.14
C ASP A 77 -2.06 7.42 9.07
N TYR A 78 -2.79 6.31 8.99
CA TYR A 78 -2.26 4.94 8.93
C TYR A 78 -2.38 4.29 7.54
N TRP A 79 -2.72 5.06 6.50
CA TRP A 79 -3.00 4.53 5.16
C TRP A 79 -1.89 3.60 4.64
N LEU A 80 -0.62 3.90 4.87
CA LEU A 80 0.47 3.02 4.43
C LEU A 80 0.65 1.82 5.36
N SER A 81 0.70 2.04 6.68
CA SER A 81 0.93 0.98 7.66
C SER A 81 -0.19 -0.07 7.68
N ASP A 82 -1.44 0.34 7.41
CA ASP A 82 -2.58 -0.58 7.35
C ASP A 82 -2.53 -1.52 6.14
N ASN A 83 -1.78 -1.15 5.09
CA ASN A 83 -1.61 -1.95 3.89
C ASN A 83 -0.29 -2.73 3.88
N VAL A 84 0.65 -2.41 4.75
CA VAL A 84 2.02 -2.95 4.72
C VAL A 84 2.25 -3.91 5.86
N THR A 85 2.69 -5.13 5.53
CA THR A 85 3.14 -6.13 6.51
C THR A 85 4.52 -6.66 6.14
N LEU A 86 5.36 -6.90 7.15
CA LEU A 86 6.66 -7.55 6.97
C LEU A 86 6.50 -9.06 7.15
N ASP A 87 6.74 -9.83 6.09
CA ASP A 87 6.86 -11.28 6.17
C ASP A 87 8.33 -11.65 6.35
N THR A 88 8.84 -11.45 7.57
CA THR A 88 10.23 -11.78 7.92
C THR A 88 10.50 -13.28 7.99
N LYS A 89 9.46 -14.12 7.92
CA LYS A 89 9.59 -15.58 7.98
C LYS A 89 9.81 -16.19 6.61
N ASN A 90 9.14 -15.67 5.59
CA ASN A 90 9.15 -16.26 4.25
C ASN A 90 9.87 -15.41 3.21
N LEU A 91 10.06 -14.10 3.45
CA LEU A 91 10.66 -13.19 2.48
C LEU A 91 12.00 -12.64 2.99
N SER A 92 12.98 -12.57 2.09
CA SER A 92 14.22 -11.83 2.35
C SER A 92 13.94 -10.34 2.54
N PRO A 93 14.89 -9.57 3.10
CA PRO A 93 14.73 -8.12 3.24
C PRO A 93 14.45 -7.42 1.90
N VAL A 94 15.08 -7.83 0.80
CA VAL A 94 14.88 -7.21 -0.52
C VAL A 94 13.51 -7.56 -1.10
N GLU A 95 13.04 -8.79 -0.88
CA GLU A 95 11.69 -9.21 -1.28
C GLU A 95 10.61 -8.49 -0.48
N ASN A 96 10.79 -8.35 0.84
CA ASN A 96 9.92 -7.54 1.70
C ASN A 96 9.88 -6.08 1.21
N MET A 97 11.04 -5.48 0.93
CA MET A 97 11.10 -4.11 0.39
C MET A 97 10.33 -4.00 -0.93
N ASN A 98 10.56 -4.93 -1.86
CA ASN A 98 9.83 -4.93 -3.13
C ASN A 98 8.32 -5.05 -2.89
N HIS A 99 7.88 -6.01 -2.08
CA HIS A 99 6.46 -6.18 -1.75
C HIS A 99 5.84 -4.88 -1.22
N ILE A 100 6.49 -4.23 -0.25
CA ILE A 100 6.02 -2.97 0.33
C ILE A 100 5.90 -1.85 -0.70
N ILE A 101 6.91 -1.69 -1.56
CA ILE A 101 6.88 -0.64 -2.60
C ILE A 101 5.83 -0.95 -3.68
N GLN A 102 5.60 -2.23 -4.03
CA GLN A 102 4.51 -2.60 -4.93
C GLN A 102 3.15 -2.27 -4.32
N THR A 103 2.95 -2.60 -3.04
CA THR A 103 1.73 -2.24 -2.29
C THR A 103 1.54 -0.72 -2.22
N LEU A 104 2.62 0.05 -2.03
CA LEU A 104 2.57 1.51 -2.06
C LEU A 104 2.08 2.05 -3.41
N ILE A 105 2.59 1.50 -4.52
CA ILE A 105 2.18 1.89 -5.88
C ILE A 105 0.68 1.65 -6.06
N ASP A 106 0.21 0.43 -5.76
CA ASP A 106 -1.18 0.03 -5.97
C ASP A 106 -2.13 0.83 -5.07
N SER A 107 -1.78 0.95 -3.79
CA SER A 107 -2.60 1.67 -2.81
C SER A 107 -2.72 3.16 -3.16
N LEU A 108 -1.63 3.80 -3.66
CA LEU A 108 -1.68 5.23 -3.98
C LEU A 108 -2.44 5.46 -5.28
N ALA A 109 -2.22 4.63 -6.29
CA ALA A 109 -2.91 4.71 -7.56
C ALA A 109 -4.43 4.56 -7.41
N ALA A 110 -4.87 3.72 -6.46
CA ALA A 110 -6.27 3.48 -6.14
C ALA A 110 -6.90 4.52 -5.20
N ASN A 111 -6.13 5.45 -4.62
CA ASN A 111 -6.62 6.39 -3.61
C ASN A 111 -6.45 7.86 -4.04
N PRO A 112 -7.41 8.42 -4.79
CA PRO A 112 -7.38 9.82 -5.22
C PRO A 112 -7.31 10.82 -4.05
N VAL A 113 -7.95 10.53 -2.92
CA VAL A 113 -7.93 11.44 -1.76
C VAL A 113 -6.52 11.53 -1.19
N MET A 114 -5.82 10.41 -1.07
CA MET A 114 -4.42 10.40 -0.61
C MET A 114 -3.49 11.13 -1.59
N GLN A 115 -3.69 10.97 -2.91
CA GLN A 115 -2.95 11.75 -3.90
C GLN A 115 -3.17 13.26 -3.72
N LYS A 116 -4.42 13.69 -3.44
CA LYS A 116 -4.74 15.09 -3.16
C LYS A 116 -4.20 15.57 -1.82
N LEU A 117 -4.11 14.70 -0.81
CA LEU A 117 -3.50 15.01 0.49
C LEU A 117 -2.00 15.27 0.33
N ILE A 118 -1.27 14.38 -0.36
CA ILE A 118 0.15 14.57 -0.65
C ILE A 118 0.38 15.85 -1.45
N ALA A 119 -0.44 16.11 -2.47
CA ALA A 119 -0.36 17.36 -3.23
C ALA A 119 -0.61 18.60 -2.35
N TRP A 120 -1.57 18.54 -1.43
CA TRP A 120 -1.85 19.64 -0.49
C TRP A 120 -0.67 19.90 0.44
N GLU A 121 -0.03 18.85 0.96
CA GLU A 121 1.14 18.96 1.84
C GLU A 121 2.36 19.58 1.16
N LEU A 122 2.53 19.37 -0.14
CA LEU A 122 3.60 19.97 -0.93
C LEU A 122 3.35 21.45 -1.27
N ASN A 123 2.08 21.86 -1.35
CA ASN A 123 1.71 23.22 -1.74
C ASN A 123 1.49 24.15 -0.55
N GLU A 124 1.07 23.62 0.60
CA GLU A 124 0.68 24.40 1.76
C GLU A 124 1.41 23.97 3.03
N ASN A 125 1.86 24.97 3.79
CA ASN A 125 2.71 24.76 4.95
C ASN A 125 2.00 25.10 6.27
N THR A 126 0.91 24.39 6.55
CA THR A 126 0.09 24.57 7.76
C THR A 126 0.53 23.61 8.87
N TYR A 127 -0.12 23.69 10.04
CA TYR A 127 0.07 22.70 11.10
C TYR A 127 -0.42 21.31 10.65
N VAL A 128 -1.60 21.24 10.02
CA VAL A 128 -2.23 19.97 9.61
C VAL A 128 -1.38 19.28 8.55
N THR A 129 -0.94 19.99 7.51
CA THR A 129 -0.14 19.38 6.43
C THR A 129 1.22 18.87 6.91
N ARG A 130 1.89 19.59 7.82
CA ARG A 130 3.13 19.09 8.44
C ARG A 130 2.89 17.84 9.27
N ARG A 131 1.83 17.84 10.08
CA ARG A 131 1.49 16.71 10.95
C ARG A 131 1.23 15.45 10.13
N THR A 132 0.39 15.53 9.10
CA THR A 132 0.05 14.37 8.26
C THR A 132 1.27 13.89 7.46
N ALA A 133 2.12 14.80 6.98
CA ALA A 133 3.35 14.44 6.29
C ALA A 133 4.35 13.71 7.21
N GLN A 134 4.54 14.21 8.44
CA GLN A 134 5.42 13.60 9.43
C GLN A 134 4.91 12.24 9.93
N ASN A 135 3.58 12.09 10.05
CA ASN A 135 2.96 10.87 10.52
C ASN A 135 3.33 9.66 9.68
N ARG A 136 3.56 9.81 8.37
CA ARG A 136 3.96 8.69 7.50
C ARG A 136 5.30 8.09 7.91
N ASP A 137 6.28 8.92 8.22
CA ASP A 137 7.59 8.47 8.70
C ASP A 137 7.49 7.95 10.14
N ASN A 138 6.72 8.63 11.01
CA ASN A 138 6.53 8.23 12.41
C ASN A 138 5.86 6.85 12.54
N ASN A 139 4.86 6.58 11.71
CA ASN A 139 4.12 5.31 11.71
C ASN A 139 4.91 4.17 11.04
N SER A 140 5.99 4.50 10.33
CA SER A 140 6.82 3.52 9.61
C SER A 140 8.16 3.24 10.30
N GLN A 141 8.41 3.80 11.50
CA GLN A 141 9.71 3.74 12.17
C GLN A 141 10.24 2.31 12.37
N GLU A 142 9.39 1.38 12.81
CA GLU A 142 9.79 -0.02 13.03
C GLU A 142 10.23 -0.69 11.73
N VAL A 143 9.49 -0.45 10.64
CA VAL A 143 9.77 -0.98 9.31
C VAL A 143 11.05 -0.36 8.73
N ILE A 144 11.23 0.96 8.88
CA ILE A 144 12.45 1.66 8.47
C ILE A 144 13.66 1.08 9.20
N HIS A 145 13.57 0.97 10.53
CA HIS A 145 14.68 0.45 11.35
C HIS A 145 15.04 -1.00 11.01
N TYR A 146 14.04 -1.83 10.69
CA TYR A 146 14.28 -3.18 10.18
C TYR A 146 15.17 -3.14 8.93
N PHE A 147 14.81 -2.35 7.92
CA PHE A 147 15.59 -2.29 6.68
C PHE A 147 16.95 -1.62 6.83
N GLU A 148 17.05 -0.56 7.64
CA GLU A 148 18.35 0.05 7.99
C GLU A 148 19.31 -1.03 8.50
N ASN A 149 18.85 -1.87 9.43
CA ASN A 149 19.68 -2.92 10.00
C ASN A 149 20.00 -4.06 9.02
N GLN A 150 19.01 -4.52 8.25
CA GLN A 150 19.18 -5.64 7.32
C GLN A 150 20.00 -5.26 6.08
N LEU A 151 19.95 -3.99 5.66
CA LEU A 151 20.56 -3.51 4.42
C LEU A 151 21.77 -2.59 4.67
N LYS A 152 22.23 -2.42 5.92
CA LYS A 152 23.39 -1.57 6.29
C LYS A 152 24.69 -1.89 5.56
N ALA A 153 24.85 -3.10 5.04
CA ALA A 153 26.06 -3.53 4.34
C ALA A 153 26.08 -3.12 2.86
N ASN A 154 25.00 -2.52 2.34
CA ASN A 154 24.98 -1.96 0.99
C ASN A 154 25.76 -0.63 0.98
N ASP A 155 26.43 -0.35 -0.14
CA ASP A 155 27.11 0.94 -0.36
C ASP A 155 26.11 2.10 -0.54
N ILE A 156 24.84 1.77 -0.79
CA ILE A 156 23.75 2.72 -0.92
C ILE A 156 23.07 2.88 0.45
N ASN A 157 22.97 4.13 0.91
CA ASN A 157 22.17 4.44 2.10
C ASN A 157 20.70 4.07 1.84
N PHE A 158 20.18 3.13 2.64
CA PHE A 158 18.82 2.61 2.48
C PHE A 158 17.77 3.73 2.48
N ASN A 159 17.77 4.61 3.48
CA ASN A 159 16.76 5.67 3.62
C ASN A 159 16.77 6.62 2.42
N VAL A 160 17.96 7.05 1.97
CA VAL A 160 18.07 7.97 0.83
C VAL A 160 17.63 7.29 -0.47
N GLY A 161 18.09 6.05 -0.71
CA GLY A 161 17.69 5.30 -1.90
C GLY A 161 16.18 5.01 -1.93
N CYS A 162 15.61 4.64 -0.78
CA CYS A 162 14.17 4.41 -0.64
C CYS A 162 13.37 5.70 -0.83
N ALA A 163 13.81 6.83 -0.27
CA ALA A 163 13.16 8.13 -0.45
C ALA A 163 13.12 8.57 -1.92
N ILE A 164 14.19 8.32 -2.69
CA ILE A 164 14.21 8.60 -4.14
C ILE A 164 13.20 7.72 -4.88
N LEU A 165 13.13 6.42 -4.55
CA LEU A 165 12.16 5.50 -5.15
C LEU A 165 10.73 5.92 -4.85
N ILE A 166 10.42 6.18 -3.57
CA ILE A 166 9.08 6.61 -3.12
C ILE A 166 8.70 7.95 -3.75
N GLY A 167 9.61 8.94 -3.73
CA GLY A 167 9.37 10.25 -4.32
C GLY A 167 9.12 10.18 -5.84
N GLY A 168 9.88 9.33 -6.54
CA GLY A 168 9.66 9.06 -7.97
C GLY A 168 8.30 8.42 -8.22
N VAL A 169 7.93 7.40 -7.44
CA VAL A 169 6.62 6.74 -7.53
C VAL A 169 5.48 7.73 -7.25
N TYR A 170 5.58 8.54 -6.20
CA TYR A 170 4.60 9.56 -5.85
C TYR A 170 4.38 10.53 -7.00
N TYR A 171 5.48 11.07 -7.54
CA TYR A 171 5.40 11.99 -8.67
C TYR A 171 4.72 11.35 -9.88
N LEU A 172 5.15 10.15 -10.28
CA LEU A 172 4.60 9.48 -11.47
C LEU A 172 3.10 9.17 -11.31
N ILE A 173 2.67 8.70 -10.13
CA ILE A 173 1.25 8.42 -9.87
C ILE A 173 0.43 9.71 -9.86
N MET A 174 0.92 10.79 -9.24
CA MET A 174 0.21 12.07 -9.24
C MET A 174 0.21 12.77 -10.61
N HIS A 175 1.21 12.49 -11.44
CA HIS A 175 1.36 13.08 -12.77
C HIS A 175 0.58 12.30 -13.86
N LYS A 176 0.20 11.04 -13.61
CA LYS A 176 -0.28 10.13 -14.66
C LYS A 176 -1.45 10.67 -15.50
N ASP A 177 -2.35 11.44 -14.90
CA ASP A 177 -3.53 12.00 -15.57
C ASP A 177 -3.25 13.35 -16.26
N LEU A 178 -2.02 13.88 -16.19
CA LEU A 178 -1.63 15.17 -16.77
C LEU A 178 -1.09 15.02 -18.20
N ALA A 179 -0.12 14.13 -18.37
CA ALA A 179 0.56 13.89 -19.63
C ALA A 179 1.43 12.63 -19.51
N THR A 180 1.88 12.14 -20.67
CA THR A 180 2.98 11.18 -20.72
C THR A 180 4.21 11.74 -20.01
N PHE A 181 4.94 10.91 -19.27
CA PHE A 181 6.23 11.27 -18.69
C PHE A 181 7.31 10.35 -19.24
N ASN A 182 8.38 10.93 -19.78
CA ASN A 182 9.44 10.18 -20.47
C ASN A 182 8.89 9.20 -21.55
N ASN A 183 7.94 9.69 -22.35
CA ASN A 183 7.24 8.94 -23.42
C ASN A 183 6.42 7.73 -22.94
N ILE A 184 6.09 7.64 -21.65
CA ILE A 184 5.22 6.61 -21.10
C ILE A 184 3.92 7.27 -20.60
N ASP A 185 2.79 6.70 -21.00
CA ASP A 185 1.48 7.03 -20.42
C ASP A 185 1.25 6.16 -19.18
N PHE A 186 1.36 6.76 -17.99
CA PHE A 186 1.15 6.06 -16.72
C PHE A 186 -0.32 5.97 -16.31
N SER A 187 -1.25 6.52 -17.10
CA SER A 187 -2.69 6.36 -16.86
C SER A 187 -3.21 5.00 -17.33
N THR A 188 -2.45 4.28 -18.17
CA THR A 188 -2.82 2.95 -18.67
C THR A 188 -2.28 1.82 -17.81
N ASP A 189 -2.91 0.64 -17.91
CA ASP A 189 -2.47 -0.58 -17.24
C ASP A 189 -1.05 -0.99 -17.68
N GLU A 190 -0.71 -0.82 -18.96
CA GLU A 190 0.63 -1.11 -19.48
C GLU A 190 1.68 -0.18 -18.87
N GLY A 191 1.40 1.12 -18.78
CA GLY A 191 2.30 2.08 -18.14
C GLY A 191 2.54 1.78 -16.67
N MET A 192 1.48 1.45 -15.93
CA MET A 192 1.56 1.04 -14.53
C MET A 192 2.32 -0.28 -14.35
N GLN A 193 2.12 -1.25 -15.24
CA GLN A 193 2.88 -2.49 -15.22
C GLN A 193 4.38 -2.26 -15.47
N MET A 194 4.73 -1.43 -16.46
CA MET A 194 6.12 -1.04 -16.73
C MET A 194 6.76 -0.35 -15.52
N LEU A 195 6.02 0.52 -14.82
CA LEU A 195 6.48 1.15 -13.57
C LEU A 195 6.80 0.10 -12.51
N LYS A 196 5.84 -0.79 -12.22
CA LYS A 196 5.96 -1.84 -11.19
C LYS A 196 7.15 -2.76 -11.45
N GLU A 197 7.31 -3.23 -12.68
CA GLU A 197 8.42 -4.08 -13.09
C GLU A 197 9.78 -3.37 -13.00
N THR A 198 9.83 -2.10 -13.42
CA THR A 198 11.07 -1.33 -13.41
C THR A 198 11.51 -1.01 -11.99
N VAL A 199 10.58 -0.60 -11.12
CA VAL A 199 10.85 -0.34 -9.70
C VAL A 199 11.34 -1.61 -9.01
N SER A 200 10.72 -2.77 -9.26
CA SER A 200 11.20 -4.06 -8.76
C SER A 200 12.65 -4.33 -9.17
N LYS A 201 12.96 -4.22 -10.48
CA LYS A 201 14.33 -4.40 -11.00
C LYS A 201 15.31 -3.41 -10.36
N MET A 202 14.91 -2.16 -10.12
CA MET A 202 15.73 -1.16 -9.44
C MET A 202 16.01 -1.55 -7.99
N ILE A 203 15.01 -1.98 -7.22
CA ILE A 203 15.18 -2.43 -5.83
C ILE A 203 16.21 -3.56 -5.76
N TYR A 204 16.08 -4.59 -6.59
CA TYR A 204 17.04 -5.70 -6.63
C TYR A 204 18.44 -5.26 -7.07
N LYS A 205 18.58 -4.28 -7.96
CA LYS A 205 19.90 -3.75 -8.35
C LYS A 205 20.54 -2.91 -7.25
N LEU A 206 19.75 -2.13 -6.52
CA LEU A 206 20.23 -1.20 -5.50
C LEU A 206 20.54 -1.91 -4.18
N PHE A 207 19.72 -2.88 -3.80
CA PHE A 207 19.75 -3.50 -2.47
C PHE A 207 19.91 -5.02 -2.49
N GLY A 208 19.77 -5.64 -3.66
CA GLY A 208 20.11 -7.05 -3.87
C GLY A 208 21.61 -7.25 -3.95
N THR A 209 22.30 -7.25 -2.81
CA THR A 209 23.71 -7.63 -2.77
C THR A 209 23.90 -9.11 -3.09
N THR A 210 25.02 -9.43 -3.75
CA THR A 210 25.51 -10.78 -4.06
C THR A 210 25.61 -11.69 -2.82
N ARG A 211 25.64 -11.12 -1.60
CA ARG A 211 25.62 -11.86 -0.31
C ARG A 211 24.25 -12.42 0.06
N GLY A 212 23.13 -11.85 -0.39
CA GLY A 212 21.80 -12.44 -0.19
C GLY A 212 21.66 -13.77 -0.92
N ARG A 213 22.23 -13.86 -2.14
CA ARG A 213 22.42 -15.14 -2.84
C ARG A 213 23.42 -16.04 -2.12
N ALA A 214 24.55 -15.54 -1.62
CA ALA A 214 25.53 -16.41 -0.97
C ALA A 214 25.03 -16.99 0.37
N ALA A 215 24.28 -16.23 1.19
CA ALA A 215 23.72 -16.74 2.44
C ALA A 215 22.59 -17.77 2.17
N SER A 216 21.64 -17.46 1.29
CA SER A 216 20.58 -18.41 0.93
C SER A 216 21.10 -19.60 0.13
N THR A 217 22.11 -19.41 -0.73
CA THR A 217 22.79 -20.50 -1.43
C THR A 217 23.66 -21.31 -0.48
N THR A 218 24.33 -20.71 0.50
CA THR A 218 25.14 -21.47 1.49
C THR A 218 24.25 -22.25 2.44
N GLU A 219 23.14 -21.68 2.90
CA GLU A 219 22.13 -22.39 3.70
C GLU A 219 21.48 -23.50 2.87
N LYS A 220 21.06 -23.22 1.63
CA LYS A 220 20.50 -24.22 0.72
C LYS A 220 21.51 -25.32 0.37
N LEU A 221 22.76 -24.99 0.06
CA LEU A 221 23.84 -25.96 -0.16
C LEU A 221 24.15 -26.76 1.11
N THR A 222 24.04 -26.14 2.29
CA THR A 222 24.24 -26.81 3.58
C THR A 222 23.10 -27.79 3.87
N SER A 223 21.84 -27.37 3.69
CA SER A 223 20.66 -28.24 3.79
C SER A 223 20.73 -29.39 2.77
N GLN A 224 21.14 -29.13 1.53
CA GLN A 224 21.35 -30.16 0.51
C GLN A 224 22.50 -31.12 0.87
N ARG A 225 23.60 -30.63 1.44
CA ARG A 225 24.72 -31.46 1.91
C ARG A 225 24.31 -32.34 3.09
N ILE A 226 23.57 -31.78 4.05
CA ILE A 226 23.03 -32.52 5.19
C ILE A 226 22.04 -33.59 4.70
N ALA A 227 21.11 -33.23 3.80
CA ALA A 227 20.18 -34.17 3.20
C ALA A 227 20.88 -35.34 2.50
N ARG A 228 21.93 -35.08 1.69
CA ARG A 228 22.72 -36.15 1.04
C ARG A 228 23.37 -37.09 2.04
N ASN A 229 23.98 -36.57 3.10
CA ASN A 229 24.61 -37.39 4.13
C ASN A 229 23.59 -38.26 4.89
N LEU A 230 22.40 -37.71 5.17
CA LEU A 230 21.32 -38.44 5.84
C LEU A 230 20.72 -39.52 4.93
N LEU A 231 20.54 -39.24 3.63
CA LEU A 231 20.11 -40.24 2.63
C LEU A 231 21.11 -41.40 2.55
N GLN A 232 22.42 -41.11 2.47
CA GLN A 232 23.47 -42.13 2.43
C GLN A 232 23.57 -42.95 3.72
N SER A 233 23.13 -42.38 4.85
CA SER A 233 23.09 -43.05 6.15
C SER A 233 21.79 -43.83 6.38
N GLY A 234 20.86 -43.85 5.41
CA GLY A 234 19.60 -44.61 5.48
C GLY A 234 18.53 -43.99 6.37
N VAL A 235 18.59 -42.68 6.63
CA VAL A 235 17.57 -41.95 7.41
C VAL A 235 16.30 -41.81 6.58
N ASP A 236 15.13 -41.89 7.22
CA ASP A 236 13.85 -41.80 6.54
C ASP A 236 13.59 -40.39 5.95
N ARG A 237 12.86 -40.36 4.83
CA ARG A 237 12.67 -39.12 4.05
C ARG A 237 11.91 -38.05 4.81
N ASP A 238 10.90 -38.41 5.58
CA ASP A 238 10.07 -37.46 6.34
C ASP A 238 10.92 -36.74 7.40
N THR A 239 11.81 -37.46 8.08
CA THR A 239 12.79 -36.89 9.00
C THR A 239 13.76 -35.94 8.28
N ILE A 240 14.21 -36.27 7.07
CA ILE A 240 15.13 -35.41 6.30
C ILE A 240 14.46 -34.11 5.88
N LEU A 241 13.23 -34.17 5.37
CA LEU A 241 12.47 -32.97 4.98
C LEU A 241 12.23 -32.05 6.19
N LYS A 242 11.83 -32.63 7.33
CA LYS A 242 11.64 -31.88 8.59
C LYS A 242 12.94 -31.27 9.12
N ALA A 243 14.06 -31.97 8.99
CA ALA A 243 15.35 -31.52 9.51
C ALA A 243 16.04 -30.47 8.63
N THR A 244 15.77 -30.48 7.32
CA THR A 244 16.47 -29.63 6.33
C THR A 244 15.61 -28.52 5.75
N GLY A 245 14.29 -28.62 5.88
CA GLY A 245 13.32 -27.67 5.33
C GLY A 245 13.19 -27.71 3.80
N LEU A 246 13.77 -28.73 3.14
CA LEU A 246 13.68 -28.92 1.70
C LEU A 246 12.28 -29.42 1.28
N SER A 247 11.88 -29.15 0.04
CA SER A 247 10.68 -29.75 -0.56
C SER A 247 10.93 -31.19 -1.02
N GLU A 248 9.86 -31.96 -1.26
CA GLU A 248 9.96 -33.31 -1.86
C GLU A 248 10.66 -33.30 -3.22
N ASP A 249 10.36 -32.31 -4.06
CA ASP A 249 10.99 -32.15 -5.38
C ASP A 249 12.50 -31.89 -5.25
N GLU A 250 12.90 -31.06 -4.29
CA GLU A 250 14.32 -30.79 -4.02
C GLU A 250 15.05 -32.03 -3.50
N LEU A 251 14.39 -32.85 -2.67
CA LEU A 251 14.95 -34.11 -2.17
C LEU A 251 15.04 -35.18 -3.26
N ASN A 252 14.09 -35.22 -4.20
CA ASN A 252 14.10 -36.13 -5.35
C ASN A 252 15.31 -35.90 -6.26
N VAL A 253 15.59 -34.65 -6.59
CA VAL A 253 16.75 -34.26 -7.41
C VAL A 253 18.08 -34.64 -6.74
N LEU A 254 18.15 -34.63 -5.40
CA LEU A 254 19.35 -35.06 -4.66
C LEU A 254 19.54 -36.57 -4.62
N ASN A 255 18.46 -37.35 -4.71
CA ASN A 255 18.48 -38.81 -4.66
C ASN A 255 18.74 -39.44 -6.05
N ASN A 256 18.31 -38.77 -7.13
CA ASN A 256 18.47 -39.19 -8.52
C ASN A 256 19.11 -38.06 -9.38
N PRO A 257 20.45 -37.91 -9.37
CA PRO A 257 21.11 -36.82 -10.09
C PRO A 257 21.03 -36.90 -11.62
N GLU A 258 20.56 -38.01 -12.20
CA GLU A 258 20.50 -38.22 -13.66
C GLU A 258 19.23 -37.66 -14.34
N GLU A 259 18.20 -37.26 -13.59
CA GLU A 259 16.96 -36.69 -14.16
C GLU A 259 17.03 -35.17 -14.43
N ALA A 260 18.09 -34.48 -13.99
CA ALA A 260 18.20 -33.02 -14.06
C ALA A 260 18.68 -32.45 -15.41
N THR A 261 18.96 -33.30 -16.41
CA THR A 261 19.45 -32.87 -17.76
C THR A 261 18.47 -33.15 -18.89
N ALA A 262 17.20 -33.42 -18.59
CA ALA A 262 16.17 -33.63 -19.59
C ALA A 262 14.96 -32.70 -19.38
N GLU A 263 15.18 -31.39 -19.53
CA GLU A 263 14.18 -30.41 -20.02
C GLU A 263 14.84 -29.07 -20.37
#